data_AF-A0A256YKB1-F1
#
_entry.id   AF-A0A256YKB1-F1
#
_cell.length_a   1.000
_cell.length_b   1.000
_cell.length_c   1.000
_cell.angle_alpha   90.00
_cell.angle_beta   90.00
_cell.angle_gamma   90.00
#
_symmetry.space_group_name_H-M   'P 1'
#
loop_
_entity.id
_entity.type
_entity.pdbx_description
1 polymer ?
#
loop_
_entity_poly.entity_id
_entity_poly.type
_entity_poly.pdbx_seq_one_letter_code
_entity_poly.pdbx_strand_id
1 'polypeptide(L)'
;MLLLGEQPSCIEVLSSHVRGFTAPSFKRFIETDGYFNVLETRGSNFYPFPSSVSKYLSKLFPTLSVGIFFLIKRKNKNGKFFDAQRIKTRFTKTQYFSGDTEPIQEDL
;
A
#
# COMPACT_ATOMS: atom_id res chain seq x y z
N MET A 1 17.01 3.77 -4.79
CA MET A 1 15.87 2.85 -4.64
C MET A 1 14.52 3.52 -4.93
N LEU A 2 14.22 4.71 -4.38
CA LEU A 2 12.99 5.46 -4.71
C LEU A 2 12.78 5.74 -6.20
N LEU A 3 13.83 6.12 -6.94
CA LEU A 3 13.76 6.35 -8.40
C LEU A 3 13.32 5.09 -9.17
N LEU A 4 13.59 3.90 -8.62
CA LEU A 4 13.20 2.60 -9.19
C LEU A 4 11.84 2.11 -8.65
N GLY A 5 11.11 2.93 -7.89
CA GLY A 5 9.83 2.56 -7.29
C GLY A 5 9.96 1.66 -6.05
N GLU A 6 11.16 1.45 -5.55
CA GLU A 6 11.38 0.71 -4.30
C GLU A 6 11.21 1.62 -3.08
N GLN A 7 10.52 1.08 -2.08
CA GLN A 7 10.17 1.80 -0.87
C GLN A 7 11.31 1.69 0.16
N PRO A 8 11.82 2.81 0.72
CA PRO A 8 12.76 2.74 1.83
C PRO A 8 12.04 2.25 3.10
N SER A 9 12.77 1.57 3.97
CA SER A 9 12.25 1.01 5.22
C SER A 9 11.50 2.03 6.10
N CYS A 10 11.90 3.30 6.03
CA CYS A 10 11.29 4.38 6.80
C CYS A 10 9.82 4.72 6.43
N ILE A 11 9.30 4.25 5.29
CA ILE A 11 7.90 4.52 4.88
C ILE A 11 7.11 3.24 4.57
N GLU A 12 7.62 2.06 4.92
CA GLU A 12 7.08 0.74 4.58
C GLU A 12 5.56 0.60 4.79
N VAL A 13 4.83 0.14 3.76
CA VAL A 13 3.35 0.00 3.81
C VAL A 13 2.88 -1.07 4.79
N LEU A 14 3.70 -2.10 5.00
CA LEU A 14 3.43 -3.17 5.95
C LEU A 14 3.87 -2.83 7.39
N SER A 15 4.25 -1.56 7.63
CA SER A 15 4.52 -1.04 8.96
C SER A 15 3.30 -0.34 9.55
N SER A 16 3.31 -0.15 10.86
CA SER A 16 2.24 0.51 11.63
C SER A 16 2.09 2.01 11.32
N HIS A 17 3.00 2.58 10.53
CA HIS A 17 2.96 3.97 10.07
C HIS A 17 3.05 4.04 8.54
N VAL A 18 1.93 4.33 7.87
CA VAL A 18 1.90 4.58 6.43
C VAL A 18 1.96 6.09 6.18
N ARG A 19 3.16 6.61 5.85
CA ARG A 19 3.38 8.03 5.49
C ARG A 19 3.42 8.28 3.98
N GLY A 20 3.39 7.21 3.20
CA GLY A 20 3.42 7.20 1.74
C GLY A 20 3.72 5.79 1.25
N PHE A 21 3.35 5.48 0.01
CA PHE A 21 3.58 4.16 -0.57
C PHE A 21 4.08 4.23 -2.00
N THR A 22 4.89 3.25 -2.39
CA THR A 22 5.22 3.03 -3.80
C THR A 22 4.24 2.04 -4.41
N ALA A 23 4.02 2.12 -5.72
CA ALA A 23 3.10 1.22 -6.42
C ALA A 23 3.43 -0.29 -6.23
N PRO A 24 4.70 -0.72 -6.27
CA PRO A 24 5.06 -2.12 -5.97
C PRO A 24 4.71 -2.52 -4.54
N SER A 25 4.93 -1.62 -3.57
CA SER A 25 4.62 -1.92 -2.17
C SER A 25 3.11 -1.98 -1.91
N PHE A 26 2.34 -1.06 -2.50
CA PHE A 26 0.89 -1.12 -2.46
C PHE A 26 0.33 -2.40 -3.10
N LYS A 27 0.90 -2.82 -4.23
CA LYS A 27 0.54 -4.09 -4.86
C LYS A 27 0.80 -5.27 -3.92
N ARG A 28 1.98 -5.34 -3.30
CA ARG A 28 2.32 -6.37 -2.32
C ARG A 28 1.34 -6.36 -1.15
N PHE A 29 1.02 -5.19 -0.61
CA PHE A 29 0.05 -5.02 0.47
C PHE A 29 -1.35 -5.54 0.10
N ILE A 30 -1.90 -5.13 -1.04
CA ILE A 30 -3.25 -5.52 -1.46
C ILE A 30 -3.34 -7.00 -1.84
N GLU A 31 -2.30 -7.54 -2.48
CA GLU A 31 -2.24 -8.96 -2.84
C GLU A 31 -1.85 -9.85 -1.66
N THR A 32 -1.53 -9.26 -0.50
CA THR A 32 -1.25 -10.02 0.73
C THR A 32 -2.47 -10.87 1.07
N ASP A 33 -2.21 -12.14 1.43
CA ASP A 33 -3.23 -13.17 1.68
C ASP A 33 -4.13 -13.54 0.51
N GLY A 34 -3.93 -12.99 -0.69
CA GLY A 34 -4.68 -13.39 -1.88
C GLY A 34 -6.19 -13.11 -1.81
N TYR A 35 -6.63 -12.12 -1.04
CA TYR A 35 -8.02 -11.63 -1.10
C TYR A 35 -8.28 -10.75 -2.31
N PHE A 36 -7.27 -10.03 -2.76
CA PHE A 36 -7.34 -9.12 -3.89
C PHE A 36 -6.22 -9.42 -4.89
N ASN A 37 -6.44 -8.98 -6.13
CA ASN A 37 -5.48 -9.03 -7.21
C ASN A 37 -5.41 -7.65 -7.87
N VAL A 38 -4.22 -7.10 -8.04
CA VAL A 38 -4.06 -5.88 -8.84
C VAL A 38 -3.97 -6.30 -10.31
N LEU A 39 -5.00 -5.98 -11.09
CA LEU A 39 -5.05 -6.28 -12.51
C LEU A 39 -4.25 -5.29 -13.33
N GLU A 40 -4.34 -4.00 -12.99
CA GLU A 40 -3.79 -2.94 -13.81
C GLU A 40 -3.42 -1.72 -12.96
N THR A 41 -2.38 -1.00 -13.39
CA THR A 41 -1.96 0.27 -12.81
C THR A 41 -1.90 1.31 -13.93
N ARG A 42 -2.58 2.45 -13.74
CA ARG A 42 -2.64 3.54 -14.71
C ARG A 42 -2.24 4.86 -14.07
N GLY A 43 -1.63 5.73 -14.87
CA GLY A 43 -1.23 7.07 -14.45
C GLY A 43 -2.07 8.15 -15.13
N SER A 44 -2.31 9.24 -14.43
CA SER A 44 -2.91 10.46 -14.97
C SER A 44 -2.04 11.67 -14.67
N ASN A 45 -1.87 12.52 -15.68
CA ASN A 45 -1.03 13.72 -15.69
C ASN A 45 0.46 13.45 -15.44
N PHE A 46 1.31 14.26 -16.06
CA PHE A 46 2.76 14.15 -15.91
C PHE A 46 3.37 15.55 -15.83
N TYR A 47 3.51 16.07 -14.61
CA TYR A 47 4.08 17.40 -14.39
C TYR A 47 5.59 17.39 -14.67
N PRO A 48 6.17 18.44 -15.29
CA PRO A 48 5.57 19.72 -15.71
C PRO A 48 5.07 19.78 -17.17
N PHE A 49 4.82 18.64 -17.82
CA PHE A 49 4.61 18.60 -19.26
C PHE A 49 3.17 18.98 -19.70
N PRO A 50 3.00 19.55 -20.92
CA PRO A 50 1.68 19.86 -21.47
C PRO A 50 0.84 18.61 -21.73
N SER A 51 -0.49 18.77 -21.84
CA SER A 51 -1.48 17.67 -21.86
C SER A 51 -1.18 16.52 -22.83
N SER A 52 -0.76 16.82 -24.06
CA SER A 52 -0.44 15.80 -25.08
C SER A 52 0.73 14.91 -24.66
N VAL A 53 1.79 15.52 -24.14
CA VAL A 53 3.00 14.81 -23.66
C VAL A 53 2.69 14.12 -22.34
N SER A 54 1.97 14.80 -21.44
CA SER A 54 1.48 14.25 -20.18
C SER A 54 0.73 12.93 -20.36
N LYS A 55 -0.20 12.86 -21.33
CA LYS A 55 -1.00 11.65 -21.61
C LYS A 55 -0.16 10.49 -22.13
N TYR A 56 0.91 10.78 -22.88
CA TYR A 56 1.82 9.76 -23.37
C TYR A 56 2.72 9.24 -22.24
N LEU A 57 3.35 10.16 -21.50
CA LEU A 57 4.23 9.82 -20.38
C LEU A 57 3.49 9.11 -19.25
N SER A 58 2.25 9.48 -18.94
CA SER A 58 1.48 8.81 -17.90
C SER A 58 1.06 7.38 -18.24
N LYS A 59 1.02 7.04 -19.55
CA LYS A 59 0.82 5.66 -20.01
C LYS A 59 2.11 4.84 -19.95
N LEU A 60 3.24 5.46 -20.27
CA LEU A 60 4.54 4.78 -20.29
C LEU A 60 5.11 4.58 -18.89
N PHE A 61 4.94 5.58 -18.02
CA PHE A 61 5.46 5.62 -16.65
C PHE A 61 4.33 5.95 -15.66
N PRO A 62 3.35 5.05 -15.47
CA PRO A 62 2.21 5.30 -14.58
C PRO A 62 2.63 5.53 -13.13
N THR A 63 3.76 4.96 -12.69
CA THR A 63 4.29 5.12 -11.33
C THR A 63 4.97 6.46 -11.06
N LEU A 64 5.27 7.23 -12.11
CA LEU A 64 5.85 8.58 -12.03
C LEU A 64 4.83 9.67 -12.32
N SER A 65 3.57 9.27 -12.58
CA SER A 65 2.49 10.20 -12.86
C SER A 65 2.06 10.94 -11.60
N VAL A 66 1.44 12.10 -11.77
CA VAL A 66 0.93 12.91 -10.65
C VAL A 66 -0.18 12.17 -9.91
N GLY A 67 -1.06 11.49 -10.66
CA GLY A 67 -2.06 10.58 -10.13
C GLY A 67 -1.79 9.15 -10.57
N ILE A 68 -1.99 8.19 -9.66
CA ILE A 68 -1.90 6.76 -9.93
C ILE A 68 -3.21 6.07 -9.56
N PHE A 69 -3.66 5.17 -10.42
CA PHE A 69 -4.92 4.44 -10.30
C PHE A 69 -4.64 2.94 -10.37
N PHE A 70 -5.29 2.18 -9.49
CA PHE A 70 -5.16 0.73 -9.44
C PHE A 70 -6.51 0.07 -9.72
N LEU A 71 -6.54 -0.83 -10.70
CA LEU A 71 -7.68 -1.70 -10.94
C LEU A 71 -7.51 -2.97 -10.10
N ILE A 72 -8.36 -3.14 -9.09
CA ILE A 72 -8.26 -4.23 -8.11
C ILE A 72 -9.45 -5.16 -8.27
N LYS A 73 -9.20 -6.46 -8.41
CA LYS A 73 -10.23 -7.51 -8.45
C LYS A 73 -10.24 -8.27 -7.13
N ARG A 74 -11.41 -8.40 -6.51
CA ARG A 74 -11.61 -9.28 -5.35
C ARG A 74 -11.58 -10.75 -5.81
N LYS A 75 -10.75 -11.56 -5.16
CA LYS A 75 -10.70 -13.02 -5.35
C LYS A 75 -11.81 -13.68 -4.53
N ASN A 76 -12.27 -14.84 -4.97
CA ASN A 76 -13.30 -15.63 -4.29
C ASN A 76 -12.68 -16.37 -3.09
N LYS A 77 -12.24 -15.61 -2.09
CA LYS A 77 -11.69 -16.09 -0.84
C LYS A 77 -12.64 -15.71 0.30
N ASN A 78 -13.03 -16.71 1.08
CA ASN A 78 -13.87 -16.51 2.26
C ASN A 78 -13.10 -15.81 3.37
N GLY A 79 -13.78 -14.92 4.11
CA GLY A 79 -13.21 -14.12 5.20
C GLY A 79 -13.18 -12.62 4.90
N LYS A 80 -12.75 -11.85 5.91
CA LYS A 80 -12.53 -10.40 5.80
C LYS A 80 -11.06 -10.16 5.50
N PHE A 81 -10.79 -9.19 4.62
CA PHE A 81 -9.41 -8.75 4.36
C PHE A 81 -8.77 -8.15 5.62
N PHE A 82 -9.55 -7.37 6.37
CA PHE A 82 -9.15 -6.85 7.67
C PHE A 82 -9.70 -7.77 8.77
N ASP A 83 -8.85 -8.66 9.26
CA ASP A 83 -9.07 -9.39 10.51
C ASP A 83 -8.13 -8.83 11.58
N ALA A 84 -8.71 -8.26 12.64
CA ALA A 84 -7.99 -7.50 13.66
C ALA A 84 -6.90 -8.32 14.35
N GLN A 85 -7.09 -9.64 14.48
CA GLN A 85 -6.08 -10.53 15.08
C GLN A 85 -4.83 -10.66 14.21
N ARG A 86 -4.99 -10.70 12.87
CA ARG A 86 -3.87 -10.86 11.92
C ARG A 86 -3.10 -9.56 11.68
N ILE A 87 -3.77 -8.42 11.86
CA ILE A 87 -3.15 -7.08 11.84
C ILE A 87 -2.26 -6.91 13.09
N LYS A 88 -2.75 -7.28 14.28
CA LYS A 88 -1.97 -7.21 15.53
C LYS A 88 -0.67 -8.02 15.48
N THR A 89 -0.63 -9.15 14.78
CA THR A 89 0.59 -9.98 14.62
C THR A 89 1.56 -9.45 13.56
N ARG A 90 1.08 -8.69 12.56
CA ARG A 90 1.90 -8.22 11.42
C ARG A 90 2.50 -6.85 11.60
N PHE A 91 1.77 -5.95 12.25
CA PHE A 91 2.20 -4.58 12.46
C PHE A 91 2.83 -4.50 13.85
N THR A 92 4.15 -4.71 13.89
CA THR A 92 4.95 -4.68 15.12
C THR A 92 4.70 -3.38 15.90
N LYS A 93 4.70 -3.49 17.23
CA LYS A 93 4.59 -2.39 18.20
C LYS A 93 5.33 -1.16 17.69
N THR A 94 4.56 -0.12 17.41
CA THR A 94 5.09 1.23 17.34
C THR A 94 5.77 1.58 18.66
N GLN A 95 6.89 2.29 18.63
CA GLN A 95 7.46 2.92 19.83
C GLN A 95 6.64 4.13 20.32
N TYR A 96 5.44 4.34 19.78
CA TYR A 96 4.54 5.38 20.25
C TYR A 96 3.97 4.99 21.61
N PHE A 97 4.10 5.92 22.57
CA PHE A 97 3.46 5.84 23.88
C PHE A 97 1.96 5.62 23.67
N SER A 98 1.47 4.43 24.03
CA SER A 98 0.07 4.05 23.74
C SER A 98 -0.92 4.64 24.74
N GLY A 99 -0.45 5.34 25.79
CA GLY A 99 -1.27 5.67 26.95
C GLY A 99 -1.66 4.40 27.68
N ASP A 100 -1.34 4.29 28.96
CA ASP A 100 -1.54 3.06 29.73
C ASP A 100 -3.01 2.58 29.63
N THR A 101 -3.22 1.53 28.85
CA THR A 101 -4.39 0.67 28.97
C THR A 101 -3.85 -0.68 29.41
N GLU A 102 -4.23 -1.06 30.62
CA GLU A 102 -3.75 -2.25 31.32
C GLU A 102 -3.79 -3.51 30.43
N PRO A 103 -2.85 -4.44 30.61
CA PRO A 103 -2.83 -5.67 29.82
C PRO A 103 -4.09 -6.48 30.11
N ILE A 104 -4.84 -6.80 29.04
CA ILE A 104 -5.87 -7.83 29.09
C ILE A 104 -5.15 -9.15 29.31
N GLN A 105 -5.34 -9.73 30.49
CA GLN A 105 -4.89 -11.05 30.90
C GLN A 105 -5.70 -12.09 30.11
N GLU A 106 -5.06 -12.75 29.14
CA GLU A 106 -5.63 -13.95 28.50
C GLU A 106 -5.36 -15.15 29.42
N ASP A 107 -6.39 -15.60 30.14
CA ASP A 107 -6.40 -16.86 30.86
C ASP A 107 -6.71 -18.02 29.88
N LEU A 108 -5.71 -18.92 29.74
CA LEU A 108 -5.72 -20.34 29.35
C LEU A 108 -6.52 -20.81 28.11
#